data_AF-A0A954PE72-F1
#
_entry.id   AF-A0A954PE72-F1
#
_cell.length_a   1.000
_cell.length_b   1.000
_cell.length_c   1.000
_cell.angle_alpha   90.00
_cell.angle_beta   90.00
_cell.angle_gamma   90.00
#
_symmetry.space_group_name_H-M   'P 1'
#
loop_
_entity.id
_entity.type
_entity.pdbx_description
1 polymer ?
#
loop_
_entity_poly.entity_id
_entity_poly.type
_entity_poly.pdbx_seq_one_letter_code
_entity_poly.pdbx_strand_id
1 'polypeptide(L)'
;MTLTRLKALHLLAECTGDDLWSVSHCRLRGVPDHWISELTDCFESGFDSDRNTIYLDDRVTNQFHGLRDIDLARKLADFLGVDCDSLEHRAMTRQQLVHLIKQAVEEG
;
A
#
# COMPACT_ATOMS: atom_id res chain seq x y z
N MET A 1 -17.57 7.48 1.92
CA MET A 1 -17.72 6.97 0.53
C MET A 1 -17.59 5.46 0.57
N THR A 2 -18.46 4.73 -0.12
CA THR A 2 -18.36 3.27 -0.32
C THR A 2 -17.36 2.95 -1.43
N LEU A 3 -16.46 2.00 -1.20
CA LEU A 3 -15.51 1.52 -2.21
C LEU A 3 -16.25 0.63 -3.21
N THR A 4 -16.08 0.87 -4.52
CA THR A 4 -16.63 0.01 -5.57
C THR A 4 -15.57 -0.96 -6.06
N ARG A 5 -15.98 -2.12 -6.62
CA ARG A 5 -15.05 -3.09 -7.22
C ARG A 5 -14.13 -2.45 -8.26
N LEU A 6 -14.67 -1.63 -9.18
CA LEU A 6 -13.88 -0.93 -10.19
C LEU A 6 -12.82 -0.01 -9.56
N LYS A 7 -13.18 0.70 -8.50
CA LYS A 7 -12.24 1.59 -7.80
C LYS A 7 -11.16 0.80 -7.06
N ALA A 8 -11.52 -0.34 -6.46
CA ALA A 8 -10.56 -1.24 -5.83
C ALA A 8 -9.53 -1.78 -6.84
N LEU A 9 -9.97 -2.17 -8.04
CA LEU A 9 -9.08 -2.59 -9.12
C LEU A 9 -8.13 -1.47 -9.56
N HIS A 10 -8.63 -0.25 -9.72
CA HIS A 10 -7.78 0.90 -10.06
C HIS A 10 -6.74 1.18 -8.98
N LEU A 11 -7.12 1.15 -7.70
CA LEU A 11 -6.18 1.34 -6.59
C LEU A 11 -5.13 0.22 -6.55
N LEU A 12 -5.55 -1.04 -6.77
CA LEU A 12 -4.64 -2.17 -6.79
C LEU A 12 -3.63 -2.04 -7.93
N ALA A 13 -4.07 -1.58 -9.12
CA ALA A 13 -3.20 -1.37 -10.27
C ALA A 13 -2.05 -0.39 -9.96
N GLU A 14 -2.30 0.61 -9.11
CA GLU A 14 -1.29 1.60 -8.68
C GLU A 14 -0.31 1.07 -7.62
N CYS A 15 -0.62 -0.03 -6.93
CA CYS A 15 0.28 -0.62 -5.94
C CYS A 15 1.48 -1.29 -6.63
N THR A 16 2.69 -1.07 -6.13
CA THR A 16 3.95 -1.66 -6.60
C THR A 16 4.55 -2.63 -5.57
N GLY A 17 4.23 -2.45 -4.28
CA GLY A 17 4.67 -3.27 -3.15
C GLY A 17 5.79 -2.65 -2.31
N ASP A 18 6.44 -1.60 -2.80
CA ASP A 18 7.53 -0.91 -2.10
C ASP A 18 7.22 0.57 -1.82
N ASP A 19 6.08 1.07 -2.30
CA ASP A 19 5.78 2.49 -2.19
C ASP A 19 5.13 2.83 -0.85
N LEU A 20 5.50 4.01 -0.35
CA LEU A 20 4.88 4.65 0.79
C LEU A 20 3.93 5.75 0.28
N TRP A 21 2.66 5.63 0.62
CA TRP A 21 1.64 6.61 0.22
C TRP A 21 1.29 7.52 1.39
N SER A 22 1.36 8.83 1.16
CA SER A 22 0.94 9.80 2.16
C SER A 22 -0.58 9.76 2.35
N VAL A 23 -1.06 10.12 3.54
CA VAL A 23 -2.50 10.21 3.84
C VAL A 23 -3.24 11.08 2.81
N SER A 24 -2.63 12.20 2.40
CA SER A 24 -3.18 13.10 1.38
C SER A 24 -3.31 12.41 0.02
N HIS A 25 -2.30 11.63 -0.38
CA HIS A 25 -2.33 10.84 -1.61
C HIS A 25 -3.45 9.78 -1.56
N CYS A 26 -3.55 9.03 -0.47
CA CYS A 26 -4.59 8.01 -0.28
C CYS A 26 -6.00 8.59 -0.38
N ARG A 27 -6.24 9.76 0.24
CA ARG A 27 -7.53 10.47 0.15
C ARG A 27 -7.84 10.93 -1.27
N LEU A 28 -6.85 11.45 -1.99
CA LEU A 28 -7.01 11.89 -3.38
C LEU A 28 -7.36 10.72 -4.31
N ARG A 29 -6.70 9.57 -4.14
CA ARG A 29 -7.02 8.32 -4.85
C ARG A 29 -8.35 7.70 -4.37
N GLY A 30 -8.85 8.19 -3.24
CA GLY A 30 -10.14 7.84 -2.69
C GLY A 30 -10.17 6.48 -2.01
N VAL A 31 -9.07 6.12 -1.36
CA VAL A 31 -9.00 5.09 -0.34
C VAL A 31 -9.95 5.47 0.81
N PRO A 32 -10.73 4.53 1.37
CA PRO A 32 -11.63 4.83 2.49
C PRO A 32 -10.89 5.34 3.73
N ASP A 33 -11.40 6.40 4.38
CA ASP A 33 -10.74 7.01 5.55
C ASP A 33 -10.50 6.04 6.72
N HIS A 34 -11.39 5.06 6.91
CA HIS A 34 -11.22 4.04 7.95
C HIS A 34 -10.04 3.12 7.66
N TRP A 35 -9.77 2.76 6.39
CA TRP A 35 -8.57 2.02 6.00
C TRP A 35 -7.32 2.87 6.14
N ILE A 36 -7.39 4.14 5.75
CA ILE A 36 -6.27 5.06 5.96
C ILE A 36 -5.93 5.11 7.44
N SER A 37 -6.91 5.31 8.32
CA SER A 37 -6.68 5.41 9.76
C SER A 37 -6.15 4.11 10.37
N GLU A 38 -6.53 2.96 9.81
CA GLU A 38 -6.09 1.63 10.27
C GLU A 38 -4.67 1.29 9.78
N LEU A 39 -4.33 1.63 8.54
CA LEU A 39 -3.07 1.25 7.89
C LEU A 39 -1.97 2.30 8.02
N THR A 40 -2.32 3.53 8.38
CA THR A 40 -1.33 4.60 8.51
C THR A 40 -0.48 4.36 9.75
N ASP A 41 0.83 4.44 9.56
CA ASP A 41 1.82 4.38 10.62
C ASP A 41 2.79 5.56 10.50
N CYS A 42 3.53 5.83 11.58
CA CYS A 42 4.62 6.79 11.61
C CYS A 42 5.94 6.06 11.34
N PHE A 43 6.38 6.04 10.08
CA PHE A 43 7.65 5.42 9.71
C PHE A 43 8.81 6.36 10.03
N GLU A 44 9.68 5.95 10.95
CA GLU A 44 10.92 6.67 11.25
C GLU A 44 12.10 6.10 10.47
N SER A 45 12.89 6.96 9.83
CA SER A 45 14.21 6.58 9.30
C SER A 45 15.15 6.36 10.47
N GLY A 46 15.50 5.10 10.76
CA GLY A 46 16.39 4.73 11.86
C GLY A 46 17.78 5.38 11.71
N PHE A 47 18.29 5.91 12.82
CA PHE A 47 19.53 6.69 12.96
C PHE A 47 20.84 5.92 12.68
N ASP A 48 20.84 4.80 11.95
CA ASP A 48 22.01 3.91 11.81
C ASP A 48 22.60 3.85 10.39
N SER A 49 22.17 4.72 9.49
CA SER A 49 22.89 4.98 8.24
C SER A 49 22.50 6.33 7.66
N ASP A 50 23.51 7.18 7.52
CA ASP A 50 23.54 8.55 6.96
C ASP A 50 23.07 8.66 5.49
N ARG A 51 22.21 7.75 5.01
CA ARG A 51 21.89 7.56 3.58
C ARG A 51 20.40 7.44 3.21
N ASN A 52 19.46 7.47 4.15
CA ASN A 52 18.03 7.40 3.81
C ASN A 52 17.29 8.70 4.15
N THR A 53 17.58 9.75 3.38
CA THR A 53 16.79 10.98 3.37
C THR A 53 15.50 10.75 2.58
N ILE A 54 14.35 10.79 3.25
CA ILE A 54 13.04 10.82 2.60
C ILE A 54 12.77 12.27 2.19
N TYR A 55 12.65 12.53 0.89
CA TYR A 55 12.32 13.86 0.38
C TYR A 55 10.80 13.98 0.24
N LEU A 56 10.18 14.85 1.04
CA LEU A 56 8.78 15.23 0.91
C LEU A 56 8.71 16.77 0.81
N ASP A 57 8.25 17.30 -0.34
CA ASP A 57 8.03 18.74 -0.56
C ASP A 57 9.19 19.67 -0.14
N ASP A 58 10.42 19.37 -0.59
CA ASP A 58 11.64 20.15 -0.28
C ASP A 58 12.00 20.25 1.22
N ARG A 59 11.38 19.43 2.09
CA ARG A 59 11.71 19.34 3.51
C ARG A 59 12.19 17.95 3.89
N VAL A 60 13.41 17.90 4.43
CA VAL A 60 13.95 16.70 5.07
C VAL A 60 13.16 16.44 6.34
N THR A 61 12.37 15.37 6.37
CA THR A 61 11.74 14.86 7.59
C THR A 61 12.18 13.43 7.83
N ASN A 62 12.60 13.12 9.05
CA ASN A 62 12.98 11.77 9.46
C ASN A 62 11.77 10.89 9.77
N GLN A 63 10.56 11.45 9.67
CA GLN A 63 9.30 10.79 9.94
C GLN A 63 8.39 10.93 8.71
N PHE A 64 7.95 9.81 8.17
CA PHE A 64 6.96 9.75 7.10
C PHE A 64 5.65 9.19 7.67
N HIS A 65 4.60 10.00 7.61
CA HIS A 65 3.25 9.61 8.02
C HIS A 65 2.43 9.18 6.80
N GLY A 66 2.18 7.89 6.68
CA GLY A 66 1.47 7.31 5.57
C GLY A 66 1.30 5.81 5.74
N LEU A 67 0.96 5.11 4.66
CA LEU A 67 0.77 3.67 4.66
C LEU A 67 1.63 3.03 3.57
N ARG A 68 1.98 1.77 3.75
CA ARG A 68 2.64 0.98 2.70
C ARG A 68 1.59 0.51 1.72
N ASP A 69 1.86 0.66 0.44
CA ASP A 69 0.96 0.24 -0.62
C ASP A 69 0.70 -1.28 -0.62
N ILE A 70 1.65 -2.09 -0.16
CA ILE A 70 1.45 -3.53 0.06
C ILE A 70 0.34 -3.81 1.09
N ASP A 71 0.28 -3.05 2.19
CA ASP A 71 -0.76 -3.25 3.21
C ASP A 71 -2.14 -2.85 2.65
N LEU A 72 -2.18 -1.82 1.80
CA LEU A 72 -3.37 -1.46 1.04
C LEU A 72 -3.75 -2.54 0.03
N ALA A 73 -2.77 -3.12 -0.69
CA ALA A 73 -2.99 -4.18 -1.67
C ALA A 73 -3.60 -5.44 -1.02
N ARG A 74 -3.16 -5.79 0.20
CA ARG A 74 -3.73 -6.90 0.99
C ARG A 74 -5.21 -6.64 1.31
N LYS A 75 -5.55 -5.47 1.85
CA LYS A 75 -6.95 -5.08 2.10
C LYS A 75 -7.80 -5.08 0.82
N LEU A 76 -7.22 -4.65 -0.29
CA LEU A 76 -7.90 -4.67 -1.59
C LEU A 76 -8.14 -6.11 -2.07
N ALA A 77 -7.18 -7.02 -1.87
CA ALA A 77 -7.34 -8.44 -2.18
C ALA A 77 -8.52 -9.05 -1.40
N ASP A 78 -8.56 -8.83 -0.08
CA ASP A 78 -9.63 -9.33 0.79
C ASP A 78 -10.99 -8.77 0.34
N PHE A 79 -11.06 -7.47 0.04
CA PHE A 79 -12.27 -6.83 -0.46
C PHE A 79 -12.73 -7.38 -1.82
N LEU A 80 -11.78 -7.81 -2.66
CA LEU A 80 -12.03 -8.40 -3.97
C LEU A 80 -12.29 -9.92 -3.90
N GLY A 81 -12.16 -10.54 -2.73
CA GLY A 81 -12.40 -11.96 -2.50
C GLY A 81 -11.21 -12.87 -2.80
N VAL A 82 -9.98 -12.35 -2.82
CA VAL A 82 -8.75 -13.11 -3.01
C VAL A 82 -8.11 -13.43 -1.67
N ASP A 83 -7.78 -14.70 -1.44
CA ASP A 83 -7.06 -15.15 -0.24
C ASP A 83 -5.58 -14.75 -0.32
N CYS A 84 -5.21 -13.70 0.42
CA CYS A 84 -3.86 -13.16 0.42
C CYS A 84 -2.85 -14.04 1.17
N ASP A 85 -3.28 -14.76 2.21
CA ASP A 85 -2.39 -15.55 3.07
C ASP A 85 -1.70 -16.66 2.26
N SER A 86 -2.45 -17.30 1.36
CA SER A 86 -1.93 -18.31 0.43
C SER A 86 -0.90 -17.75 -0.55
N LEU A 87 -1.01 -16.47 -0.94
CA LEU A 87 -0.10 -15.81 -1.87
C LEU A 87 1.19 -15.35 -1.16
N GLU A 88 1.08 -14.92 0.09
CA GLU A 88 2.22 -14.51 0.92
C GLU A 88 3.25 -15.64 1.07
N HIS A 89 2.79 -16.87 1.27
CA HIS A 89 3.68 -18.03 1.35
C HIS A 89 4.45 -18.33 0.05
N ARG A 90 3.99 -17.80 -1.09
CA ARG A 90 4.61 -18.00 -2.41
C ARG A 90 5.47 -16.81 -2.84
N ALA A 91 5.24 -15.64 -2.25
CA ALA A 91 5.95 -14.42 -2.59
C ALA A 91 7.31 -14.36 -1.87
N MET A 92 8.37 -14.12 -2.64
CA MET A 92 9.72 -13.91 -2.11
C MET A 92 10.00 -12.44 -1.79
N THR A 93 9.22 -11.53 -2.40
CA THR A 93 9.33 -10.08 -2.19
C THR A 93 7.95 -9.43 -2.13
N ARG A 94 7.90 -8.19 -1.63
CA ARG A 94 6.66 -7.41 -1.54
C ARG A 94 6.06 -7.11 -2.91
N GLN A 95 6.92 -6.77 -3.89
CA GLN A 95 6.47 -6.53 -5.26
C GLN A 95 5.94 -7.80 -5.90
N GLN A 96 6.55 -8.96 -5.60
CA GLN A 96 6.04 -10.25 -6.06
C GLN A 96 4.68 -10.55 -5.44
N LEU A 97 4.46 -10.23 -4.16
CA LEU A 97 3.14 -10.40 -3.53
C LEU A 97 2.08 -9.55 -4.24
N VAL A 98 2.35 -8.25 -4.44
CA VAL A 98 1.41 -7.37 -5.16
C VAL A 98 1.14 -7.87 -6.58
N HIS A 99 2.16 -8.39 -7.27
CA HIS A 99 1.98 -9.02 -8.57
C HIS A 99 1.06 -10.24 -8.51
N LEU A 100 1.29 -11.16 -7.56
CA LEU A 100 0.45 -12.34 -7.38
C LEU A 100 -1.00 -11.97 -7.03
N ILE A 101 -1.22 -10.94 -6.21
CA ILE A 101 -2.55 -10.42 -5.89
C ILE A 101 -3.23 -9.91 -7.18
N LYS A 102 -2.53 -9.11 -7.98
CA LYS A 102 -3.06 -8.59 -9.26
C LYS A 102 -3.48 -9.74 -10.19
N GLN A 103 -2.61 -10.74 -10.35
CA GLN A 103 -2.91 -11.92 -11.18
C GLN A 103 -4.13 -12.68 -10.65
N ALA A 104 -4.19 -12.98 -9.35
CA ALA A 104 -5.31 -13.70 -8.76
C ALA A 104 -6.65 -12.96 -8.91
N VAL A 105 -6.64 -11.63 -8.86
CA VAL A 105 -7.83 -10.79 -9.08
C VAL A 105 -8.27 -10.78 -10.55
N GLU A 106 -7.32 -10.82 -11.49
CA GLU A 106 -7.57 -10.87 -12.94
C GLU A 106 -8.06 -12.25 -13.40
N GLU A 107 -7.54 -13.32 -12.79
CA GLU A 107 -7.88 -14.72 -13.08
C GLU A 107 -9.20 -15.19 -12.42
N GLY A 108 -9.82 -14.34 -11.59
CA GLY A 108 -10.97 -14.63 -10.72
C GLY A 108 -12.13 -15.39 -11.36
#